data_AF-A0A399ZVV3-F1
#
_entry.id   AF-A0A399ZVV3-F1
#
_cell.length_a   1.000
_cell.length_b   1.000
_cell.length_c   1.000
_cell.angle_alpha   90.00
_cell.angle_beta   90.00
_cell.angle_gamma   90.00
#
_symmetry.space_group_name_H-M   'P 1'
#
loop_
_entity.id
_entity.type
_entity.pdbx_description
1 polymer ?
#
loop_
_entity_poly.entity_id
_entity_poly.type
_entity_poly.pdbx_seq_one_letter_code
_entity_poly.pdbx_strand_id
1 'polypeptide(L)'
;MTNHPSSGSDPAESSYSFAEVAQHLQVDSATLREWNRRFARLLGTEAAGDEPRYLTTDVAALVTVQKLLEQGFSDEQVIQFLTPKRIEAIKDEPTALALNSDETANFLPQVVGDVLSTIANSQQTVLNSQATVREMVGVVVQDNFNLKDENRKLRDRMLELERALAEYQRREETRKERMESRLRALENVVTALQQQVAQLVQIQRQRRRGWFG
;
A
#
# COMPACT_ATOMS: atom_id res chain seq x y z
N MET A 1 -12.33 45.47 19.65
CA MET A 1 -13.38 44.43 19.53
C MET A 1 -12.92 43.48 18.43
N THR A 2 -12.00 42.56 18.71
CA THR A 2 -12.22 41.17 19.20
C THR A 2 -13.07 40.34 18.24
N ASN A 3 -12.42 39.43 17.49
CA ASN A 3 -12.54 37.99 17.77
C ASN A 3 -11.51 37.18 16.98
N HIS A 4 -10.74 36.40 17.72
CA HIS A 4 -9.95 35.26 17.24
C HIS A 4 -10.89 34.14 16.77
N PRO A 5 -10.51 33.34 15.77
CA PRO A 5 -10.87 31.93 15.74
C PRO A 5 -9.72 31.14 16.38
N SER A 6 -9.87 30.87 17.67
CA SER A 6 -9.20 29.77 18.35
C SER A 6 -9.76 28.45 17.82
N SER A 7 -9.14 27.90 16.78
CA SER A 7 -9.26 26.46 16.52
C SER A 7 -8.30 25.77 17.48
N GLY A 8 -8.82 25.41 18.65
CA GLY A 8 -8.22 24.39 19.49
C GLY A 8 -8.17 23.12 18.65
N SER A 9 -6.97 22.73 18.25
CA SER A 9 -6.68 21.37 17.85
C SER A 9 -6.93 20.51 19.08
N ASP A 10 -8.12 19.91 19.19
CA ASP A 10 -8.28 18.73 20.02
C ASP A 10 -7.19 17.73 19.60
N PRO A 11 -6.43 17.16 20.54
CA PRO A 11 -5.34 16.26 20.21
C PRO A 11 -5.95 15.11 19.41
N ALA A 12 -5.51 14.94 18.16
CA ALA A 12 -5.96 13.89 17.27
C ALA A 12 -6.10 12.59 18.06
N GLU A 13 -7.35 12.17 18.34
CA GLU A 13 -7.59 10.95 19.09
C GLU A 13 -7.00 9.82 18.25
N SER A 14 -5.94 9.20 18.77
CA SER A 14 -5.22 8.13 18.08
C SER A 14 -6.18 6.97 17.84
N SER A 15 -6.71 6.89 16.63
CA SER A 15 -7.58 5.79 16.21
C SER A 15 -6.72 4.57 15.87
N TYR A 16 -6.90 3.48 16.59
CA TYR A 16 -6.24 2.19 16.38
C TYR A 16 -7.06 1.32 15.42
N SER A 17 -6.39 0.60 14.54
CA SER A 17 -7.03 -0.37 13.64
C SER A 17 -7.34 -1.69 14.35
N PHE A 18 -8.29 -2.46 13.81
CA PHE A 18 -8.62 -3.80 14.29
C PHE A 18 -7.41 -4.74 14.45
N ALA A 19 -6.48 -4.71 13.50
CA ALA A 19 -5.27 -5.54 13.56
C ALA A 19 -4.34 -5.11 14.71
N GLU A 20 -4.19 -3.80 14.92
CA GLU A 20 -3.39 -3.26 16.01
C GLU A 20 -3.99 -3.58 17.37
N VAL A 21 -5.31 -3.52 17.52
CA VAL A 21 -6.00 -3.86 18.78
C VAL A 21 -5.93 -5.35 19.08
N ALA A 22 -6.07 -6.22 18.07
CA ALA A 22 -5.90 -7.67 18.25
C ALA A 22 -4.49 -8.02 18.70
N GLN A 23 -3.49 -7.38 18.08
CA GLN A 23 -2.08 -7.56 18.45
C GLN A 23 -1.79 -7.01 19.86
N HIS A 24 -2.40 -5.88 20.22
CA HIS A 24 -2.23 -5.23 21.51
C HIS A 24 -2.78 -6.06 22.68
N LEU A 25 -3.97 -6.64 22.49
CA LEU A 25 -4.63 -7.51 23.49
C LEU A 25 -4.11 -8.96 23.46
N GLN A 26 -3.24 -9.31 22.50
CA GLN A 26 -2.74 -10.68 22.25
C GLN A 26 -3.85 -11.71 22.10
N VAL A 27 -4.96 -11.33 21.46
CA VAL A 27 -6.11 -12.21 21.20
C VAL A 27 -6.30 -12.43 19.72
N ASP A 28 -6.77 -13.63 19.37
CA ASP A 28 -7.12 -13.97 18.00
C ASP A 28 -8.21 -13.03 17.46
N SER A 29 -8.16 -12.78 16.15
CA SER A 29 -9.13 -11.94 15.45
C SER A 29 -10.58 -12.44 15.56
N ALA A 30 -10.79 -13.70 15.89
CA ALA A 30 -12.12 -14.26 16.18
C ALA A 30 -12.63 -13.82 17.56
N THR A 31 -11.75 -13.83 18.56
CA THR A 31 -12.04 -13.40 19.93
C THR A 31 -12.31 -11.91 20.00
N LEU A 32 -11.53 -11.09 19.29
CA LEU A 32 -11.77 -9.65 19.21
C LEU A 32 -13.09 -9.31 18.49
N ARG A 33 -13.44 -10.06 17.44
CA ARG A 33 -14.76 -9.93 16.78
C ARG A 33 -15.91 -10.29 17.73
N GLU A 34 -15.74 -11.32 18.53
CA GLU A 34 -16.72 -11.74 19.52
C GLU A 34 -16.89 -10.68 20.62
N TRP A 35 -15.79 -10.09 21.08
CA TRP A 35 -15.81 -9.00 22.05
C TRP A 35 -16.43 -7.73 21.46
N ASN A 36 -16.14 -7.38 20.22
CA ASN A 36 -16.81 -6.28 19.52
C ASN A 36 -18.32 -6.49 19.47
N ARG A 37 -18.79 -7.71 19.19
CA ARG A 37 -20.22 -8.02 19.13
C ARG A 37 -20.88 -7.96 20.51
N ARG A 38 -20.23 -8.53 21.53
CA ARG A 38 -20.78 -8.64 22.89
C ARG A 38 -20.73 -7.31 23.65
N PHE A 39 -19.68 -6.54 23.45
CA PHE A 39 -19.42 -5.27 24.13
C PHE A 39 -19.58 -4.07 23.20
N ALA A 40 -20.29 -4.22 22.07
CA ALA A 40 -20.57 -3.16 21.10
C ALA A 40 -21.14 -1.88 21.74
N ARG A 41 -21.87 -2.01 22.84
CA ARG A 41 -22.48 -0.89 23.58
C ARG A 41 -21.48 -0.05 24.36
N LEU A 42 -20.29 -0.60 24.64
CA LEU A 42 -19.22 0.03 25.41
C LEU A 42 -18.14 0.64 24.52
N LEU A 43 -18.15 0.30 23.23
CA LEU A 43 -17.21 0.80 22.24
C LEU A 43 -17.80 2.02 21.52
N GLY A 44 -16.94 2.95 21.11
CA GLY A 44 -17.31 4.09 20.29
C GLY A 44 -17.97 3.68 18.97
N THR A 45 -18.78 4.57 18.39
CA THR A 45 -19.48 4.34 17.11
C THR A 45 -18.54 3.99 15.95
N GLU A 46 -17.27 4.38 16.05
CA GLU A 46 -16.22 4.12 15.06
C GLU A 46 -15.70 2.67 15.08
N ALA A 47 -15.87 1.96 16.20
CA ALA A 47 -15.46 0.57 16.37
C ALA A 47 -16.53 -0.43 15.86
N ALA A 48 -17.73 0.04 15.50
CA ALA A 48 -18.84 -0.78 15.04
C ALA A 48 -18.96 -0.90 13.50
N GLY A 49 -18.05 -0.25 12.76
CA GLY A 49 -18.04 -0.24 11.29
C GLY A 49 -17.41 -1.47 10.64
N ASP A 50 -17.45 -1.51 9.30
CA ASP A 50 -16.82 -2.55 8.45
C ASP A 50 -15.28 -2.49 8.53
N GLU A 51 -14.73 -1.32 8.85
CA GLU A 51 -13.33 -1.09 9.20
C GLU A 51 -13.25 -0.49 10.61
N PRO A 52 -13.20 -1.34 11.67
CA PRO A 52 -13.25 -0.89 13.05
C PRO A 52 -12.06 0.00 13.40
N ARG A 53 -12.35 1.22 13.85
CA ARG A 53 -11.38 2.13 14.44
C ARG A 53 -11.68 2.29 15.92
N TYR A 54 -10.69 2.01 16.74
CA TYR A 54 -10.80 2.05 18.19
C TYR A 54 -10.11 3.28 18.71
N LEU A 55 -10.77 4.03 19.56
CA LEU A 55 -10.12 5.11 20.29
C LEU A 55 -9.35 4.51 21.47
N THR A 56 -8.44 5.29 22.05
CA THR A 56 -7.70 4.89 23.26
C THR A 56 -8.64 4.46 24.40
N THR A 57 -9.82 5.07 24.49
CA THR A 57 -10.88 4.71 25.44
C THR A 57 -11.47 3.32 25.17
N ASP A 58 -11.64 2.95 23.91
CA ASP A 58 -12.20 1.65 23.49
C ASP A 58 -11.20 0.53 23.78
N VAL A 59 -9.92 0.79 23.51
CA VAL A 59 -8.84 -0.16 23.84
C VAL A 59 -8.76 -0.38 25.35
N ALA A 60 -8.83 0.68 26.16
CA ALA A 60 -8.83 0.57 27.62
C ALA A 60 -10.04 -0.22 28.15
N ALA A 61 -11.23 -0.02 27.56
CA ALA A 61 -12.41 -0.81 27.88
C ALA A 61 -12.18 -2.30 27.56
N LEU A 62 -11.64 -2.63 26.39
CA LEU A 62 -11.36 -4.02 25.98
C LEU A 62 -10.29 -4.71 26.84
N VAL A 63 -9.24 -3.99 27.27
CA VAL A 63 -8.24 -4.52 28.22
C VAL A 63 -8.91 -4.87 29.55
N THR A 64 -9.87 -4.05 29.98
CA THR A 64 -10.59 -4.27 31.23
C THR A 64 -11.59 -5.42 31.09
N VAL A 65 -12.27 -5.55 29.95
CA VAL A 65 -13.08 -6.73 29.59
C VAL A 65 -12.24 -8.00 29.70
N GLN A 66 -11.05 -8.01 29.08
CA GLN A 66 -10.16 -9.18 29.06
C GLN A 66 -9.82 -9.62 30.48
N LYS A 67 -9.36 -8.69 31.33
CA LYS A 67 -8.98 -9.01 32.71
C LYS A 67 -10.15 -9.52 33.55
N LEU A 68 -11.35 -8.95 33.38
CA LEU A 68 -12.54 -9.40 34.12
C LEU A 68 -12.99 -10.79 33.65
N LEU A 69 -12.92 -11.09 32.35
CA LEU A 69 -13.20 -12.42 31.83
C LEU A 69 -12.18 -13.46 32.32
N GLU A 70 -10.90 -13.12 32.38
CA GLU A 70 -9.84 -13.98 32.93
C GLU A 70 -10.06 -14.28 34.43
N GLN A 71 -10.64 -13.35 35.17
CA GLN A 71 -10.99 -13.51 36.59
C GLN A 71 -12.31 -14.28 36.80
N GLY A 72 -12.96 -14.75 35.73
CA GLY A 72 -14.17 -15.56 35.80
C GLY A 72 -15.47 -14.78 35.98
N PHE A 73 -15.46 -13.46 35.78
CA PHE A 73 -16.69 -12.65 35.81
C PHE A 73 -17.56 -12.95 34.60
N SER A 74 -18.88 -12.92 34.79
CA SER A 74 -19.84 -13.08 33.70
C SER A 74 -19.92 -11.82 32.85
N ASP A 75 -20.30 -11.98 31.59
CA ASP A 75 -20.49 -10.91 30.61
C ASP A 75 -21.33 -9.74 31.14
N GLU A 76 -22.37 -10.05 31.92
CA GLU A 76 -23.28 -9.08 32.51
C GLU A 76 -22.61 -8.26 33.62
N GLN A 77 -21.76 -8.89 34.43
CA GLN A 77 -20.95 -8.22 35.45
C GLN A 77 -19.92 -7.33 34.78
N VAL A 78 -19.25 -7.81 33.73
CA VAL A 78 -18.29 -7.02 32.94
C VAL A 78 -18.96 -5.77 32.37
N ILE A 79 -20.16 -5.91 31.79
CA ILE A 79 -20.93 -4.76 31.29
C ILE A 79 -21.32 -3.82 32.43
N GLN A 80 -21.67 -4.32 33.61
CA GLN A 80 -22.01 -3.47 34.76
C GLN A 80 -20.80 -2.72 35.33
N PHE A 81 -19.61 -3.32 35.33
CA PHE A 81 -18.36 -2.69 35.74
C PHE A 81 -17.86 -1.65 34.72
N LEU A 82 -18.15 -1.86 33.44
CA LEU A 82 -17.70 -1.01 32.34
C LEU A 82 -18.74 -0.03 31.83
N THR A 83 -19.99 -0.17 32.22
CA THR A 83 -20.98 0.90 32.11
C THR A 83 -20.68 1.83 33.28
N PRO A 84 -19.93 2.93 33.11
CA PRO A 84 -19.90 3.93 34.14
C PRO A 84 -21.36 4.30 34.40
N LYS A 85 -21.80 4.16 35.66
CA LYS A 85 -22.80 5.09 36.17
C LYS A 85 -22.26 6.45 35.74
N ARG A 86 -22.85 7.03 34.68
CA ARG A 86 -22.80 8.46 34.46
C ARG A 86 -23.09 9.02 35.83
N ILE A 87 -22.09 9.61 36.45
CA ILE A 87 -22.30 10.51 37.55
C ILE A 87 -23.10 11.64 36.88
N GLU A 88 -24.41 11.45 36.86
CA GLU A 88 -25.37 12.51 36.83
C GLU A 88 -25.05 13.33 38.08
N ALA A 89 -24.14 14.29 37.90
CA ALA A 89 -24.17 15.48 38.69
C ALA A 89 -25.55 16.10 38.45
N ILE A 90 -26.52 15.74 39.29
CA ILE A 90 -27.52 16.60 39.94
C ILE A 90 -28.34 15.72 40.92
N LYS A 91 -28.08 15.96 42.22
CA LYS A 91 -28.96 15.86 43.41
C LYS A 91 -29.68 14.55 43.79
N ASP A 92 -29.35 14.18 45.02
CA ASP A 92 -30.17 13.67 46.13
C ASP A 92 -30.62 12.19 46.18
N GLU A 93 -30.41 11.67 47.40
CA GLU A 93 -30.91 10.46 48.08
C GLU A 93 -30.17 9.10 47.90
N PRO A 94 -29.69 8.48 49.00
CA PRO A 94 -28.99 7.21 48.99
C PRO A 94 -29.99 6.06 49.13
N THR A 95 -30.06 5.18 48.13
CA THR A 95 -30.68 3.86 48.34
C THR A 95 -29.57 2.81 48.41
N ALA A 96 -29.39 2.29 49.63
CA ALA A 96 -28.49 1.21 49.95
C ALA A 96 -28.86 -0.07 49.19
N LEU A 97 -27.88 -0.67 48.52
CA LEU A 97 -27.84 -2.09 48.21
C LEU A 97 -26.52 -2.63 48.76
N ALA A 98 -26.65 -3.35 49.87
CA ALA A 98 -25.56 -3.98 50.57
C ALA A 98 -24.86 -5.01 49.67
N LEU A 99 -23.59 -4.78 49.38
CA LEU A 99 -22.64 -5.80 48.96
C LEU A 99 -21.41 -5.66 49.85
N ASN A 100 -21.16 -6.73 50.61
CA ASN A 100 -20.14 -6.90 51.64
C ASN A 100 -18.82 -6.19 51.29
N SER A 101 -18.59 -5.07 51.96
CA SER A 101 -17.44 -4.20 51.83
C SER A 101 -16.45 -4.52 52.95
N ASP A 102 -15.42 -5.31 52.66
CA ASP A 102 -14.17 -5.23 53.42
C ASP A 102 -12.95 -5.72 52.61
N GLU A 103 -13.13 -6.62 51.63
CA GLU A 103 -12.03 -7.01 50.73
C GLU A 103 -11.88 -6.04 49.54
N THR A 104 -12.96 -5.65 48.87
CA THR A 104 -12.94 -4.90 47.59
C THR A 104 -12.33 -3.48 47.66
N ALA A 105 -12.28 -2.87 48.85
CA ALA A 105 -11.76 -1.51 49.03
C ALA A 105 -10.24 -1.41 48.85
N ASN A 106 -9.49 -2.49 49.13
CA ASN A 106 -8.04 -2.54 48.94
C ASN A 106 -7.61 -3.06 47.56
N PHE A 107 -8.49 -3.73 46.80
CA PHE A 107 -8.19 -4.21 45.46
C PHE A 107 -8.28 -3.12 44.39
N LEU A 108 -9.17 -2.14 44.55
CA LEU A 108 -9.35 -1.05 43.58
C LEU A 108 -8.07 -0.22 43.34
N PRO A 109 -7.32 0.24 44.37
CA PRO A 109 -6.09 0.97 44.15
C PRO A 109 -4.99 0.14 43.47
N GLN A 110 -4.94 -1.16 43.75
CA GLN A 110 -3.91 -2.07 43.26
C GLN A 110 -4.16 -2.45 41.78
N VAL A 111 -5.41 -2.77 41.44
CA VAL A 111 -5.84 -3.02 40.05
C VAL A 111 -5.64 -1.77 39.18
N VAL A 112 -5.95 -0.57 39.70
CA VAL A 112 -5.70 0.69 38.98
C VAL A 112 -4.21 0.94 38.80
N GLY A 113 -3.38 0.65 39.80
CA GLY A 113 -1.91 0.73 39.69
C GLY A 113 -1.35 -0.19 38.62
N ASP A 114 -1.83 -1.43 38.56
CA ASP A 114 -1.40 -2.43 37.56
C ASP A 114 -1.90 -2.09 36.15
N VAL A 115 -3.09 -1.49 36.03
CA VAL A 115 -3.59 -0.99 34.74
C VAL A 115 -2.78 0.23 34.29
N LEU A 116 -2.47 1.17 35.17
CA LEU A 116 -1.64 2.34 34.84
C LEU A 116 -0.21 1.94 34.45
N SER A 117 0.38 0.96 35.14
CA SER A 117 1.71 0.45 34.77
C SER A 117 1.69 -0.30 33.44
N THR A 118 0.63 -1.08 33.18
CA THR A 118 0.44 -1.76 31.88
C THR A 118 0.25 -0.74 30.76
N ILE A 119 -0.54 0.32 30.99
CA ILE A 119 -0.74 1.42 30.02
C ILE A 119 0.58 2.16 29.78
N ALA A 120 1.35 2.47 30.82
CA ALA A 120 2.65 3.12 30.68
C ALA A 120 3.64 2.26 29.88
N ASN A 121 3.71 0.95 30.16
CA ASN A 121 4.55 0.02 29.43
C ASN A 121 4.08 -0.16 27.97
N SER A 122 2.78 -0.13 27.74
CA SER A 122 2.20 -0.13 26.39
C SER A 122 2.56 1.14 25.62
N GLN A 123 2.43 2.32 26.23
CA GLN A 123 2.83 3.58 25.59
C GLN A 123 4.32 3.57 25.23
N GLN A 124 5.18 3.07 26.11
CA GLN A 124 6.61 2.94 25.81
C GLN A 124 6.87 1.99 24.62
N THR A 125 6.13 0.88 24.54
CA THR A 125 6.23 -0.07 23.43
C THR A 125 5.74 0.54 22.11
N VAL A 126 4.63 1.28 22.16
CA VAL A 126 4.07 1.99 21.00
C VAL A 126 5.04 3.04 20.48
N LEU A 127 5.65 3.84 21.36
CA LEU A 127 6.64 4.84 20.98
C LEU A 127 7.86 4.20 20.30
N ASN A 128 8.34 3.07 20.83
CA ASN A 128 9.42 2.31 20.22
C ASN A 128 9.01 1.78 18.84
N SER A 129 7.79 1.23 18.70
CA SER A 129 7.28 0.74 17.42
C SER A 129 7.10 1.85 16.38
N GLN A 130 6.64 3.04 16.78
CA GLN A 130 6.50 4.20 15.89
C GLN A 130 7.86 4.74 15.44
N ALA A 131 8.88 4.66 16.30
CA ALA A 131 10.25 5.01 15.92
C ALA A 131 10.76 4.05 14.83
N THR A 132 10.57 2.74 15.01
CA THR A 132 10.93 1.72 14.01
C THR A 132 10.15 1.89 12.70
N VAL A 133 8.84 2.16 12.77
CA VAL A 133 8.02 2.41 11.58
C VAL A 133 8.49 3.64 10.82
N ARG A 134 8.81 4.75 11.52
CA ARG A 134 9.34 5.95 10.87
C ARG A 134 10.67 5.71 10.18
N GLU A 135 11.56 4.94 10.81
CA GLU A 135 12.83 4.56 10.20
C GLU A 135 12.61 3.72 8.94
N MET A 136 11.75 2.70 9.01
CA MET A 136 11.41 1.86 7.87
C MET A 136 10.75 2.65 6.74
N VAL A 137 9.81 3.56 7.06
CA VAL A 137 9.18 4.46 6.09
C VAL A 137 10.25 5.35 5.44
N GLY A 138 11.22 5.83 6.21
CA GLY A 138 12.36 6.59 5.68
C GLY A 138 13.15 5.79 4.63
N VAL A 139 13.52 4.55 4.94
CA VAL A 139 14.23 3.65 4.01
C VAL A 139 13.38 3.36 2.77
N VAL A 140 12.10 3.02 2.93
CA VAL A 140 11.20 2.73 1.80
C VAL A 140 10.99 3.95 0.90
N VAL A 141 10.84 5.14 1.49
CA VAL A 141 10.73 6.39 0.73
C VAL A 141 12.02 6.68 -0.03
N GLN A 142 13.18 6.50 0.62
CA GLN A 142 14.48 6.64 -0.02
C GLN A 142 14.65 5.66 -1.19
N ASP A 143 14.31 4.39 -0.98
CA ASP A 143 14.35 3.37 -2.03
C ASP A 143 13.38 3.69 -3.17
N ASN A 144 12.20 4.23 -2.86
CA ASN A 144 11.25 4.66 -3.88
C ASN A 144 11.81 5.80 -4.75
N PHE A 145 12.49 6.78 -4.14
CA PHE A 145 13.15 7.84 -4.88
C PHE A 145 14.29 7.31 -5.74
N ASN A 146 15.14 6.44 -5.19
CA ASN A 146 16.22 5.78 -5.95
C ASN A 146 15.66 5.01 -7.15
N LEU A 147 14.60 4.21 -6.95
CA LEU A 147 13.94 3.46 -8.01
C LEU A 147 13.29 4.38 -9.06
N LYS A 148 12.74 5.52 -8.66
CA LYS A 148 12.21 6.51 -9.61
C LYS A 148 13.32 7.09 -10.48
N ASP A 149 14.48 7.39 -9.89
CA ASP A 149 15.64 7.89 -10.64
C ASP A 149 16.21 6.84 -11.60
N GLU A 150 16.29 5.58 -11.18
CA GLU A 150 16.68 4.48 -12.07
C GLU A 150 15.69 4.26 -13.20
N ASN A 151 14.39 4.27 -12.91
CA ASN A 151 13.34 4.17 -13.93
C ASN A 151 13.44 5.31 -14.95
N ARG A 152 13.74 6.54 -14.50
CA ARG A 152 13.98 7.66 -15.40
C ARG A 152 15.18 7.40 -16.30
N LYS A 153 16.31 6.96 -15.74
CA LYS A 153 17.52 6.60 -16.51
C LYS A 153 17.25 5.48 -17.52
N LEU A 154 16.45 4.49 -17.15
CA LEU A 154 16.06 3.40 -18.05
C LEU A 154 15.22 3.90 -19.22
N ARG A 155 14.24 4.77 -18.96
CA ARG A 155 13.43 5.41 -20.02
C ARG A 155 14.31 6.20 -20.99
N ASP A 156 15.26 6.98 -20.47
CA ASP A 156 16.18 7.76 -21.31
C ASP A 156 17.04 6.86 -22.21
N ARG A 157 17.60 5.77 -21.65
CA ARG A 157 18.37 4.78 -22.42
C ARG A 157 17.53 4.05 -23.46
N MET A 158 16.28 3.73 -23.13
CA MET A 158 15.35 3.07 -24.06
C MET A 158 15.05 3.98 -25.25
N LEU A 159 14.78 5.27 -25.00
CA LEU A 159 14.58 6.26 -26.07
C LEU A 159 15.82 6.43 -26.94
N GLU A 160 17.01 6.42 -26.35
CA GLU A 160 18.27 6.47 -27.10
C GLU A 160 18.45 5.23 -27.99
N LEU A 161 18.15 4.04 -27.46
CA LEU A 161 18.20 2.79 -28.22
C LEU A 161 17.16 2.75 -29.35
N GLU A 162 15.93 3.19 -29.11
CA GLU A 162 14.89 3.31 -30.13
C GLU A 162 15.34 4.24 -31.26
N ARG A 163 15.94 5.38 -30.91
CA ARG A 163 16.52 6.31 -31.88
C ARG A 163 17.66 5.66 -32.66
N ALA A 164 18.58 4.96 -31.99
CA ALA A 164 19.69 4.28 -32.64
C ALA A 164 19.20 3.18 -33.61
N LEU A 165 18.15 2.44 -33.23
CA LEU A 165 17.52 1.43 -34.08
C LEU A 165 16.86 2.05 -35.31
N ALA A 166 16.13 3.15 -35.14
CA ALA A 166 15.51 3.87 -36.26
C ALA A 166 16.57 4.42 -37.24
N GLU A 167 17.66 4.99 -36.71
CA GLU A 167 18.78 5.46 -37.52
C GLU A 167 19.49 4.31 -38.24
N TYR A 168 19.66 3.16 -37.58
CA TYR A 168 20.24 1.96 -38.19
C TYR A 168 19.36 1.43 -39.34
N GLN A 169 18.06 1.30 -39.12
CA GLN A 169 17.10 0.86 -40.15
C GLN A 169 17.15 1.78 -41.38
N ARG A 170 17.16 3.10 -41.16
CA ARG A 170 17.24 4.07 -42.27
C ARG A 170 18.55 3.96 -43.06
N ARG A 171 19.69 3.76 -42.37
CA ARG A 171 20.99 3.57 -43.03
C ARG A 171 21.02 2.28 -43.83
N GLU A 172 20.44 1.21 -43.30
CA GLU A 172 20.38 -0.08 -43.95
C GLU A 172 19.46 -0.04 -45.18
N GLU A 173 18.32 0.63 -45.11
CA GLU A 173 17.44 0.86 -46.26
C GLU A 173 18.18 1.63 -47.37
N THR A 174 18.86 2.73 -47.01
CA THR A 174 19.67 3.51 -47.96
C THR A 174 20.81 2.67 -48.57
N ARG A 175 21.39 1.74 -47.80
CA ARG A 175 22.42 0.82 -48.29
C ARG A 175 21.84 -0.21 -49.24
N LYS A 176 20.68 -0.77 -48.91
CA LYS A 176 19.95 -1.73 -49.72
C LYS A 176 19.53 -1.11 -51.05
N GLU A 177 18.93 0.07 -51.06
CA GLU A 177 18.57 0.81 -52.28
C GLU A 177 19.77 1.05 -53.20
N ARG A 178 20.94 1.40 -52.63
CA ARG A 178 22.18 1.58 -53.40
C ARG A 178 22.66 0.26 -54.03
N MET A 179 22.57 -0.85 -53.31
CA MET A 179 22.92 -2.16 -53.86
C MET A 179 21.94 -2.62 -54.93
N GLU A 180 20.64 -2.46 -54.70
CA GLU A 180 19.60 -2.78 -55.69
C GLU A 180 19.75 -1.94 -56.95
N SER A 181 20.06 -0.65 -56.82
CA SER A 181 20.33 0.23 -57.97
C SER A 181 21.53 -0.25 -58.78
N ARG A 182 22.61 -0.70 -58.12
CA ARG A 182 23.77 -1.28 -58.79
C ARG A 182 23.45 -2.60 -59.49
N LEU A 183 22.66 -3.47 -58.85
CA LEU A 183 22.22 -4.72 -59.46
C LEU A 183 21.37 -4.47 -60.71
N ARG A 184 20.38 -3.57 -60.63
CA ARG A 184 19.58 -3.17 -61.80
C ARG A 184 20.44 -2.59 -62.93
N ALA A 185 21.46 -1.78 -62.61
CA ALA A 185 22.39 -1.28 -63.61
C ALA A 185 23.17 -2.42 -64.30
N LEU A 186 23.62 -3.42 -63.54
CA LEU A 186 24.30 -4.60 -64.09
C LEU A 186 23.34 -5.45 -64.94
N GLU A 187 22.11 -5.67 -64.49
CA GLU A 187 21.06 -6.37 -65.26
C GLU A 187 20.79 -5.66 -66.60
N ASN A 188 20.73 -4.33 -66.60
CA ASN A 188 20.58 -3.53 -67.82
C ASN A 188 21.78 -3.67 -68.76
N VAL A 189 23.00 -3.74 -68.24
CA VAL A 189 24.20 -3.99 -69.08
C VAL A 189 24.18 -5.40 -69.66
N VAL A 190 23.83 -6.42 -68.86
CA VAL A 190 23.73 -7.82 -69.32
C VAL A 190 22.67 -7.96 -70.41
N THR A 191 21.50 -7.36 -70.24
CA THR A 191 20.42 -7.39 -71.24
C THR A 191 20.83 -6.66 -72.52
N ALA A 192 21.52 -5.52 -72.44
CA ALA A 192 22.06 -4.83 -73.61
C ALA A 192 23.09 -5.70 -74.37
N LEU A 193 24.00 -6.37 -73.67
CA LEU A 193 24.96 -7.30 -74.27
C LEU A 193 24.26 -8.49 -74.93
N GLN A 194 23.24 -9.07 -74.29
CA GLN A 194 22.45 -10.15 -74.88
C GLN A 194 21.76 -9.72 -76.19
N GLN A 195 21.20 -8.51 -76.23
CA GLN A 195 20.60 -7.94 -77.44
C GLN A 195 21.64 -7.72 -78.55
N GLN A 196 22.81 -7.18 -78.23
CA GLN A 196 23.91 -7.01 -79.20
C GLN A 196 24.37 -8.34 -79.79
N VAL A 197 24.55 -9.37 -78.96
CA VAL A 197 24.92 -10.72 -79.42
C VAL A 197 23.83 -11.29 -80.32
N ALA A 198 22.55 -11.15 -79.96
CA ALA A 198 21.44 -11.61 -80.77
C ALA A 198 21.40 -10.93 -82.16
N GLN A 199 21.64 -9.62 -82.22
CA GLN A 199 21.74 -8.85 -83.46
C GLN A 199 22.90 -9.33 -84.34
N LEU A 200 24.09 -9.54 -83.75
CA LEU A 200 25.26 -10.04 -84.49
C LEU A 200 25.00 -11.43 -85.09
N VAL A 201 24.36 -12.32 -84.33
CA VAL A 201 23.97 -13.66 -84.81
C VAL A 201 22.96 -13.57 -85.95
N GLN A 202 21.99 -12.65 -85.88
CA GLN A 202 21.02 -12.43 -86.96
C GLN A 202 21.69 -11.92 -88.24
N ILE A 203 22.61 -10.94 -88.14
CA ILE A 203 23.37 -10.41 -89.27
C ILE A 203 24.21 -11.52 -89.93
N GLN A 204 24.88 -12.36 -89.13
CA GLN A 204 25.68 -13.47 -89.66
C GLN A 204 24.80 -14.50 -90.40
N ARG A 205 23.60 -14.80 -89.87
CA ARG A 205 22.63 -15.68 -90.54
C ARG A 205 22.10 -15.09 -91.84
N GLN A 206 21.81 -13.79 -91.89
CA GLN A 206 21.37 -13.11 -93.12
C GLN A 206 22.47 -13.12 -94.19
N ARG A 207 23.73 -12.82 -93.84
CA ARG A 207 24.87 -12.91 -94.77
C ARG A 207 25.05 -14.31 -95.34
N ARG A 208 24.90 -15.36 -94.52
CA ARG A 208 24.97 -16.75 -95.00
C ARG A 208 23.83 -17.11 -95.95
N ARG A 209 22.62 -16.59 -95.74
CA ARG A 209 21.47 -16.85 -96.63
C ARG A 209 21.58 -16.12 -97.97
N GLY A 210 22.15 -14.92 -98.01
CA GLY A 210 22.33 -14.15 -99.24
C GLY A 210 23.44 -14.65 -100.17
N TRP A 211 24.29 -15.59 -99.73
CA TRP A 211 25.39 -16.13 -100.54
C TRP A 211 25.02 -17.42 -101.30
N PHE A 212 23.87 -18.02 -100.99
CA PHE A 212 23.34 -19.23 -101.63
C PHE A 212 22.04 -18.97 -102.40
N GLY A 213 21.73 -17.71 -102.72
CA GLY A 213 20.58 -17.28 -103.51
C GLY A 213 21.02 -16.63 -104.82
#